data_AF-A0A964EIR5-F1
#
_entry.id   AF-A0A964EIR5-F1
#
_cell.length_a   1.000
_cell.length_b   1.000
_cell.length_c   1.000
_cell.angle_alpha   90.00
_cell.angle_beta   90.00
_cell.angle_gamma   90.00
#
_symmetry.space_group_name_H-M   'P 1'
#
loop_
_entity.id
_entity.type
_entity.pdbx_description
1 polymer ?
#
loop_
_entity_poly.entity_id
_entity_poly.type
_entity_poly.pdbx_seq_one_letter_code
_entity_poly.pdbx_strand_id
1 'polypeptide(L)'
;MKKFPVWCWILLGFLGFAGPAISQPIFIDQPIQAGDLIVFPHITDTTKYYYLPNKLGLGTDAKGKIQFSFLRYVQNIKTENGEANRTEGEGGGILHTLVELKVTDQQIAQAQAELKKKVKRPNAVIVGPVIYKGGNFSLVSSFAEEGSEFTKKVVGVGRAPVFVGNKAACSIRLTKLGSKILWESCKTPTPDLSFSFVMDFSGYRSPMQAKIEVDWDKVYSHEGFSAGIGINTGYVGLGVDIKAAFDELREQGAIKVTNFGADDKMEALLETAYKKIVDMMFEPFSMPAANDQSTIDQIARGINSIAEGAKKNASLVSLNFAYEMKKQRKTGKFVIDLSKSTIETISFRFDENLGSDVSKCKDCFRQINLDDPLYKQREILVSVDGLNADQFSKYINFVTVSMKKDHGTATATTDEVRIAQKEFQDAAGNPFRLLYGWKDNADYDRDAWLKYKYKTIWSFFGDYTVEKDWSESDNLGLNLAPPFHPVSISVEADPNLMKDAGIRLATVKFYYDYGAGEKVEQVTLRGTDPAPAQLAEFMLKQGEYDYDYEVVWRMFGNKTLTSGRKKSSDTLLYVDEIPESAKMVTN
;
A
#
# COMPACT_ATOMS: atom_id res chain seq x y z
N MET A 1 66.60 -3.22 -12.18
CA MET A 1 65.45 -3.07 -11.26
C MET A 1 64.19 -2.78 -12.07
N LYS A 2 63.06 -3.39 -11.68
CA LYS A 2 61.66 -3.19 -12.15
C LYS A 2 61.36 -3.72 -13.57
N LYS A 3 60.99 -5.00 -13.73
CA LYS A 3 59.66 -5.63 -13.56
C LYS A 3 58.57 -5.06 -14.50
N PHE A 4 58.42 -5.72 -15.65
CA PHE A 4 57.16 -5.87 -16.41
C PHE A 4 56.61 -7.28 -16.14
N PRO A 5 55.29 -7.45 -15.98
CA PRO A 5 54.62 -8.62 -16.55
C PRO A 5 53.36 -8.18 -17.30
N VAL A 6 53.28 -8.40 -18.61
CA VAL A 6 52.72 -9.62 -19.23
C VAL A 6 51.34 -9.94 -18.67
N TRP A 7 50.35 -9.23 -19.22
CA TRP A 7 49.02 -9.79 -19.46
C TRP A 7 49.18 -10.98 -20.42
N CYS A 8 48.52 -12.10 -20.11
CA CYS A 8 47.66 -12.89 -21.00
C CYS A 8 47.67 -14.39 -20.61
N TRP A 9 46.46 -14.99 -20.61
CA TRP A 9 46.11 -16.42 -20.51
C TRP A 9 46.23 -17.11 -19.14
N ILE A 10 45.08 -17.33 -18.49
CA ILE A 10 44.50 -18.65 -18.18
C ILE A 10 43.04 -18.40 -17.74
N LEU A 11 42.09 -18.65 -18.63
CA LEU A 11 40.67 -18.82 -18.31
C LEU A 11 40.34 -20.23 -18.80
N LEU A 12 40.74 -21.23 -18.01
CA LEU A 12 40.37 -22.62 -18.24
C LEU A 12 38.89 -22.78 -17.85
N GLY A 13 38.07 -23.07 -18.85
CA GLY A 13 36.64 -23.27 -18.71
C GLY A 13 36.32 -24.45 -17.81
N PHE A 14 35.62 -24.16 -16.70
CA PHE A 14 34.76 -25.13 -16.03
C PHE A 14 33.47 -25.26 -16.85
N LEU A 15 33.53 -26.05 -17.92
CA LEU A 15 32.33 -26.65 -18.52
C LEU A 15 31.84 -27.73 -17.55
N GLY A 16 31.03 -27.31 -16.58
CA GLY A 16 30.26 -28.22 -15.75
C GLY A 16 29.36 -29.05 -16.66
N PHE A 17 29.66 -30.34 -16.79
CA PHE A 17 28.74 -31.33 -17.33
C PHE A 17 27.45 -31.28 -16.51
N ALA A 18 26.42 -30.64 -17.04
CA ALA A 18 25.05 -30.87 -16.62
C ALA A 18 24.70 -32.31 -17.06
N GLY A 19 24.89 -33.27 -16.17
CA GLY A 19 24.40 -34.63 -16.38
C GLY A 19 22.89 -34.58 -16.69
N PRO A 20 22.38 -35.44 -17.59
CA PRO A 20 20.94 -35.48 -17.87
C PRO A 20 20.21 -35.71 -16.55
N ALA A 21 19.20 -34.89 -16.25
CA ALA A 21 18.36 -35.05 -15.09
C ALA A 21 17.66 -36.43 -15.17
N ILE A 22 18.23 -37.43 -14.49
CA ILE A 22 17.68 -38.78 -14.47
C ILE A 22 16.37 -38.74 -13.69
N SER A 23 15.26 -39.05 -14.36
CA SER A 23 13.96 -39.19 -13.70
C SER A 23 14.01 -40.33 -12.68
N GLN A 24 13.30 -40.17 -11.56
CA GLN A 24 13.25 -41.19 -10.52
C GLN A 24 12.73 -42.52 -11.13
N PRO A 25 13.38 -43.66 -10.84
CA PRO A 25 13.10 -44.95 -11.46
C PRO A 25 11.81 -45.60 -10.90
N ILE A 26 10.66 -44.96 -11.13
CA ILE A 26 9.33 -45.42 -10.67
C ILE A 26 8.35 -45.63 -11.82
N PHE A 27 7.41 -46.57 -11.69
CA PHE A 27 6.27 -46.67 -12.60
C PHE A 27 5.12 -45.76 -12.13
N ILE A 28 4.76 -44.76 -12.96
CA ILE A 28 3.73 -43.77 -12.61
C ILE A 28 2.30 -44.24 -12.91
N ASP A 29 2.16 -45.27 -13.74
CA ASP A 29 0.91 -45.87 -14.19
C ASP A 29 0.46 -47.05 -13.30
N GLN A 30 1.21 -47.36 -12.25
CA GLN A 30 0.90 -48.42 -11.29
C GLN A 30 0.85 -47.91 -9.84
N PRO A 31 0.09 -46.84 -9.53
CA PRO A 31 -0.01 -46.38 -8.15
C PRO A 31 -0.75 -47.38 -7.28
N ILE A 32 -0.33 -47.47 -6.03
CA ILE A 32 -0.99 -48.26 -5.00
C ILE A 32 -1.36 -47.31 -3.87
N GLN A 33 -2.66 -47.18 -3.59
CA GLN A 33 -3.10 -46.54 -2.35
C GLN A 33 -2.68 -47.43 -1.17
N ALA A 34 -1.91 -46.93 -0.22
CA ALA A 34 -1.49 -47.64 0.98
C ALA A 34 -1.70 -46.72 2.19
N GLY A 35 -2.77 -46.96 2.94
CA GLY A 35 -3.27 -46.06 3.98
C GLY A 35 -3.63 -44.71 3.39
N ASP A 36 -3.12 -43.65 4.00
CA ASP A 36 -3.30 -42.26 3.57
C ASP A 36 -2.36 -41.83 2.43
N LEU A 37 -1.42 -42.69 2.02
CA LEU A 37 -0.39 -42.38 1.02
C LEU A 37 -0.62 -43.13 -0.29
N ILE A 38 -0.18 -42.52 -1.38
CA ILE A 38 -0.06 -43.18 -2.68
C ILE A 38 1.39 -43.60 -2.84
N VAL A 39 1.65 -44.85 -3.23
CA VAL A 39 3.02 -45.33 -3.48
C VAL A 39 3.19 -45.85 -4.90
N PHE A 40 4.38 -45.67 -5.46
CA PHE A 40 4.75 -46.08 -6.81
C PHE A 40 5.88 -47.12 -6.76
N PRO A 41 5.79 -48.24 -7.49
CA PRO A 41 6.82 -49.26 -7.51
C PRO A 41 8.06 -48.80 -8.28
N HIS A 42 9.23 -49.29 -7.88
CA HIS A 42 10.48 -49.11 -8.64
C HIS A 42 10.45 -49.89 -9.95
N ILE A 43 11.06 -49.36 -11.01
CA ILE A 43 10.97 -49.95 -12.37
C ILE A 43 11.60 -51.34 -12.50
N THR A 44 12.67 -51.62 -11.74
CA THR A 44 13.39 -52.91 -11.80
C THR A 44 13.34 -53.69 -10.49
N ASP A 45 13.06 -53.04 -9.37
CA ASP A 45 13.13 -53.65 -8.05
C ASP A 45 11.72 -53.81 -7.50
N THR A 46 11.19 -55.01 -7.68
CA THR A 46 9.80 -55.35 -7.35
C THR A 46 9.47 -55.27 -5.85
N THR A 47 10.48 -55.03 -5.01
CA THR A 47 10.35 -54.87 -3.56
C THR A 47 10.35 -53.41 -3.11
N LYS A 48 10.83 -52.46 -3.93
CA LYS A 48 10.97 -51.05 -3.54
C LYS A 48 9.83 -50.19 -4.06
N TYR A 49 9.36 -49.29 -3.20
CA TYR A 49 8.26 -48.36 -3.47
C TYR A 49 8.59 -46.95 -2.97
N TYR A 50 8.05 -45.93 -3.63
CA TYR A 50 8.23 -44.53 -3.26
C TYR A 50 6.88 -43.90 -2.98
N TYR A 51 6.75 -43.18 -1.86
CA TYR A 51 5.48 -42.53 -1.50
C TYR A 51 5.37 -41.15 -2.12
N LEU A 52 4.17 -40.76 -2.55
CA LEU A 52 3.88 -39.41 -3.02
C LEU A 52 3.66 -38.48 -1.84
N PRO A 53 4.45 -37.41 -1.66
CA PRO A 53 4.19 -36.43 -0.61
C PRO A 53 3.00 -35.56 -1.01
N ASN A 54 1.79 -35.93 -0.58
CA ASN A 54 0.53 -35.26 -0.93
C ASN A 54 -0.24 -34.77 0.30
N LYS A 55 0.46 -34.56 1.41
CA LYS A 55 -0.08 -34.07 2.69
C LYS A 55 0.60 -32.75 3.05
N LEU A 56 -0.18 -31.81 3.58
CA LEU A 56 0.30 -30.48 3.96
C LEU A 56 0.28 -30.32 5.47
N GLY A 57 1.21 -29.51 5.96
CA GLY A 57 1.20 -29.00 7.32
C GLY A 57 1.57 -27.52 7.34
N LEU A 58 1.23 -26.86 8.44
CA LEU A 58 1.82 -25.56 8.74
C LEU A 58 3.28 -25.77 9.13
N GLY A 59 4.16 -24.92 8.60
CA GLY A 59 5.56 -24.89 8.98
C GLY A 59 5.70 -24.56 10.46
N THR A 60 6.65 -25.20 11.12
CA THR A 60 6.98 -24.93 12.53
C THR A 60 8.42 -24.47 12.68
N ASP A 61 8.70 -23.54 13.59
CA ASP A 61 10.08 -23.14 13.90
C ASP A 61 10.84 -24.26 14.65
N ALA A 62 12.11 -24.01 14.98
CA ALA A 62 12.95 -24.97 15.71
C ALA A 62 12.42 -25.35 17.10
N LYS A 63 11.47 -24.58 17.66
CA LYS A 63 10.82 -24.84 18.94
C LYS A 63 9.43 -25.48 18.77
N GLY A 64 9.04 -25.81 17.54
CA GLY A 64 7.74 -26.39 17.23
C GLY A 64 6.59 -25.37 17.17
N LYS A 65 6.86 -24.07 17.23
CA LYS A 65 5.82 -23.04 17.12
C LYS A 65 5.36 -22.90 15.68
N ILE A 66 4.04 -22.93 15.48
CA ILE A 66 3.39 -22.75 14.18
C ILE A 66 3.77 -21.38 13.59
N GLN A 67 4.18 -21.38 12.32
CA GLN A 67 4.53 -20.20 11.55
C GLN A 67 3.31 -19.70 10.77
N PHE A 68 2.33 -19.20 11.52
CA PHE A 68 1.11 -18.57 11.02
C PHE A 68 0.93 -17.23 11.76
N SER A 69 0.43 -16.21 11.07
CA SER A 69 0.12 -14.91 11.65
C SER A 69 -1.09 -14.31 10.96
N PHE A 70 -2.04 -13.84 11.74
CA PHE A 70 -3.16 -13.03 11.30
C PHE A 70 -3.16 -11.74 12.10
N LEU A 71 -2.77 -10.64 11.46
CA LEU A 71 -2.83 -9.30 12.00
C LEU A 71 -4.08 -8.60 11.47
N ARG A 72 -4.89 -8.02 12.36
CA ARG A 72 -5.90 -7.02 12.01
C ARG A 72 -5.43 -5.66 12.48
N TYR A 73 -5.67 -4.65 11.67
CA TYR A 73 -5.33 -3.28 12.03
C TYR A 73 -6.51 -2.35 11.78
N VAL A 74 -6.59 -1.31 12.60
CA VAL A 74 -7.54 -0.20 12.48
C VAL A 74 -6.77 1.10 12.47
N GLN A 75 -7.26 2.09 11.74
CA GLN A 75 -6.74 3.45 11.71
C GLN A 75 -7.92 4.41 11.84
N ASN A 76 -7.78 5.39 12.74
CA ASN A 76 -8.78 6.44 12.82
C ASN A 76 -8.63 7.39 11.64
N ILE A 77 -9.76 7.68 11.00
CA ILE A 77 -9.87 8.62 9.89
C ILE A 77 -10.78 9.77 10.30
N LYS A 78 -10.47 10.98 9.86
CA LYS A 78 -11.31 12.16 10.10
C LYS A 78 -12.38 12.25 9.02
N THR A 79 -13.55 12.75 9.39
CA THR A 79 -14.56 13.19 8.41
C THR A 79 -14.01 14.39 7.65
N GLU A 80 -14.06 14.37 6.33
CA GLU A 80 -13.69 15.54 5.52
C GLU A 80 -14.85 16.56 5.52
N ASN A 81 -14.51 17.83 5.29
CA ASN A 81 -15.51 18.91 5.28
C ASN A 81 -16.57 18.64 4.20
N GLY A 82 -17.84 18.52 4.61
CA GLY A 82 -18.97 18.26 3.70
C GLY A 82 -19.38 16.79 3.59
N GLU A 83 -18.70 15.87 4.27
CA GLU A 83 -19.10 14.46 4.34
C GLU A 83 -20.00 14.16 5.56
N ALA A 84 -20.78 13.08 5.46
CA ALA A 84 -21.50 12.54 6.61
C ALA A 84 -20.50 12.08 7.69
N ASN A 85 -20.86 12.29 8.96
CA ASN A 85 -20.03 11.91 10.10
C ASN A 85 -19.57 10.44 10.00
N ARG A 86 -18.27 10.22 9.82
CA ARG A 86 -17.68 8.88 9.81
C ARG A 86 -17.62 8.36 11.25
N THR A 87 -18.34 7.28 11.54
CA THR A 87 -18.38 6.63 12.87
C THR A 87 -17.50 5.39 12.95
N GLU A 88 -16.91 4.96 11.83
CA GLU A 88 -16.01 3.81 11.75
C GLU A 88 -14.65 4.20 11.19
N GLY A 89 -13.58 3.67 11.81
CA GLY A 89 -12.22 3.76 11.27
C GLY A 89 -12.00 2.92 10.01
N GLU A 90 -10.94 3.23 9.29
CA GLU A 90 -10.42 2.37 8.22
C GLU A 90 -9.61 1.22 8.80
N GLY A 91 -9.31 0.21 7.98
CA GLY A 91 -8.54 -0.93 8.44
C GLY A 91 -8.56 -2.10 7.48
N GLY A 92 -7.94 -3.18 7.94
CA GLY A 92 -7.80 -4.39 7.15
C GLY A 92 -7.13 -5.50 7.93
N GLY A 93 -6.64 -6.49 7.19
CA GLY A 93 -5.88 -7.59 7.76
C GLY A 93 -4.68 -7.97 6.91
N ILE A 94 -3.71 -8.61 7.55
CA ILE A 94 -2.58 -9.25 6.91
C ILE A 94 -2.54 -10.68 7.45
N LEU A 95 -2.63 -11.65 6.55
CA LEU A 95 -2.42 -13.06 6.87
C LEU A 95 -1.11 -13.50 6.25
N HIS A 96 -0.25 -14.11 7.06
CA HIS A 96 1.04 -14.65 6.66
C HIS A 96 1.20 -16.07 7.18
N THR A 97 1.68 -16.98 6.34
CA THR A 97 1.82 -18.39 6.71
C THR A 97 2.93 -19.08 5.93
N LEU A 98 3.59 -20.02 6.59
CA LEU A 98 4.47 -20.99 5.95
C LEU A 98 3.77 -22.35 5.91
N VAL A 99 3.72 -22.95 4.72
CA VAL A 99 3.20 -24.31 4.50
C VAL A 99 4.31 -25.23 4.03
N GLU A 100 4.23 -26.50 4.41
CA GLU A 100 5.21 -27.53 4.05
C GLU A 100 4.53 -28.81 3.60
N LEU A 101 5.21 -29.56 2.72
CA LEU A 101 4.88 -30.96 2.48
C LEU A 101 5.26 -31.75 3.71
N LYS A 102 4.28 -32.40 4.34
CA LYS A 102 4.45 -33.08 5.63
C LYS A 102 3.81 -34.46 5.61
N VAL A 103 4.65 -35.48 5.63
CA VAL A 103 4.25 -36.87 5.83
C VAL A 103 4.92 -37.35 7.11
N THR A 104 4.13 -37.87 8.06
CA THR A 104 4.66 -38.32 9.36
C THR A 104 5.19 -39.74 9.29
N ASP A 105 6.13 -40.08 10.17
CA ASP A 105 6.65 -41.46 10.29
C ASP A 105 5.54 -42.46 10.59
N GLN A 106 4.50 -42.03 11.32
CA GLN A 106 3.31 -42.84 11.58
C GLN A 106 2.55 -43.16 10.29
N GLN A 107 2.36 -42.19 9.40
CA GLN A 107 1.72 -42.40 8.09
C GLN A 107 2.55 -43.34 7.22
N ILE A 108 3.88 -43.19 7.22
CA ILE A 108 4.78 -44.09 6.47
C ILE A 108 4.69 -45.52 7.03
N ALA A 109 4.69 -45.70 8.35
CA ALA A 109 4.58 -47.01 8.98
C ALA A 109 3.24 -47.70 8.68
N GLN A 110 2.14 -46.94 8.70
CA GLN A 110 0.81 -47.44 8.34
C GLN A 110 0.74 -47.83 6.85
N ALA A 111 1.21 -46.95 5.97
CA ALA A 111 1.31 -47.23 4.54
C ALA A 111 2.19 -48.45 4.26
N GLN A 112 3.29 -48.61 4.97
CA GLN A 112 4.20 -49.76 4.84
C GLN A 112 3.51 -51.09 5.20
N ALA A 113 2.70 -51.11 6.26
CA ALA A 113 1.96 -52.30 6.67
C ALA A 113 0.85 -52.65 5.67
N GLU A 114 0.14 -51.65 5.14
CA GLU A 114 -0.90 -51.85 4.13
C GLU A 114 -0.33 -52.29 2.78
N LEU A 115 0.79 -51.70 2.36
CA LEU A 115 1.48 -52.05 1.13
C LEU A 115 1.80 -53.55 1.11
N LYS A 116 2.43 -54.07 2.17
CA LYS A 116 2.78 -55.51 2.27
C LYS A 116 1.56 -56.42 2.12
N LYS A 117 0.41 -56.02 2.68
CA LYS A 117 -0.86 -56.75 2.54
C LYS A 117 -1.37 -56.72 1.10
N LYS A 118 -1.38 -55.54 0.46
CA LYS A 118 -1.91 -55.35 -0.90
C LYS A 118 -1.07 -56.06 -1.97
N VAL A 119 0.25 -55.95 -1.89
CA VAL A 119 1.14 -56.58 -2.88
C VAL A 119 1.44 -58.05 -2.60
N LYS A 120 0.97 -58.59 -1.45
CA LYS A 120 1.25 -59.96 -0.99
C LYS A 120 2.75 -60.30 -0.98
N ARG A 121 3.59 -59.31 -0.63
CA ARG A 121 5.05 -59.43 -0.58
C ARG A 121 5.57 -58.93 0.77
N PRO A 122 6.07 -59.82 1.65
CA PRO A 122 6.54 -59.44 2.99
C PRO A 122 7.74 -58.49 2.99
N ASN A 123 8.57 -58.57 1.95
CA ASN A 123 9.78 -57.78 1.74
C ASN A 123 9.53 -56.44 1.01
N ALA A 124 8.28 -56.11 0.67
CA ALA A 124 7.97 -54.81 0.07
C ALA A 124 8.31 -53.68 1.06
N VAL A 125 9.02 -52.66 0.60
CA VAL A 125 9.53 -51.56 1.42
C VAL A 125 9.34 -50.21 0.75
N ILE A 126 8.87 -49.23 1.52
CA ILE A 126 8.81 -47.82 1.13
C ILE A 126 10.20 -47.22 1.43
N VAL A 127 10.91 -46.80 0.38
CA VAL A 127 12.31 -46.37 0.49
C VAL A 127 12.49 -44.85 0.54
N GLY A 128 11.45 -44.07 0.25
CA GLY A 128 11.51 -42.61 0.31
C GLY A 128 10.39 -41.92 -0.47
N PRO A 129 10.42 -40.58 -0.51
CA PRO A 129 9.44 -39.79 -1.25
C PRO A 129 9.68 -39.84 -2.77
N VAL A 130 8.62 -39.62 -3.52
CA VAL A 130 8.69 -39.16 -4.91
C VAL A 130 9.18 -37.71 -4.91
N ILE A 131 10.16 -37.42 -5.77
CA ILE A 131 10.74 -36.07 -5.90
C ILE A 131 9.93 -35.29 -6.95
N TYR A 132 9.39 -34.14 -6.54
CA TYR A 132 8.75 -33.21 -7.46
C TYR A 132 9.81 -32.43 -8.26
N LYS A 133 9.55 -32.20 -9.55
CA LYS A 133 10.34 -31.32 -10.41
C LYS A 133 10.00 -29.85 -10.22
N GLY A 134 8.76 -29.58 -9.81
CA GLY A 134 8.21 -28.24 -9.67
C GLY A 134 6.80 -28.32 -9.12
N GLY A 135 6.22 -27.17 -8.85
CA GLY A 135 4.83 -27.07 -8.45
C GLY A 135 4.48 -25.68 -7.98
N ASN A 136 3.19 -25.42 -7.96
CA ASN A 136 2.62 -24.17 -7.48
C ASN A 136 1.57 -24.48 -6.43
N PHE A 137 1.34 -23.51 -5.56
CA PHE A 137 0.22 -23.58 -4.63
C PHE A 137 -0.57 -22.28 -4.66
N SER A 138 -1.85 -22.39 -4.34
CA SER A 138 -2.75 -21.25 -4.20
C SER A 138 -3.50 -21.33 -2.88
N LEU A 139 -3.74 -20.17 -2.29
CA LEU A 139 -4.65 -19.99 -1.19
C LEU A 139 -6.02 -19.59 -1.73
N VAL A 140 -7.06 -20.31 -1.33
CA VAL A 140 -8.44 -20.12 -1.81
C VAL A 140 -9.32 -19.68 -0.63
N SER A 141 -10.06 -18.58 -0.83
CA SER A 141 -11.02 -18.03 0.14
C SER A 141 -12.12 -17.24 -0.60
N SER A 142 -13.31 -17.11 -0.03
CA SER A 142 -14.46 -16.47 -0.69
C SER A 142 -14.58 -14.95 -0.50
N PHE A 143 -13.68 -14.30 0.24
CA PHE A 143 -13.90 -12.93 0.77
C PHE A 143 -12.96 -11.82 0.24
N ALA A 144 -12.47 -11.92 -0.99
CA ALA A 144 -11.35 -11.09 -1.42
C ALA A 144 -11.67 -9.72 -2.05
N GLU A 145 -12.91 -9.38 -2.41
CA GLU A 145 -13.22 -8.07 -3.02
C GLU A 145 -14.65 -7.59 -2.75
N GLU A 146 -14.84 -6.26 -2.73
CA GLU A 146 -16.16 -5.62 -2.68
C GLU A 146 -16.82 -5.70 -4.07
N GLY A 147 -18.03 -6.24 -4.14
CA GLY A 147 -18.89 -6.15 -5.32
C GLY A 147 -19.04 -7.41 -6.19
N SER A 148 -18.38 -8.53 -5.88
CA SER A 148 -18.61 -9.81 -6.58
C SER A 148 -19.44 -10.78 -5.72
N GLU A 149 -20.45 -11.42 -6.31
CA GLU A 149 -21.15 -12.57 -5.71
C GLU A 149 -20.16 -13.58 -5.15
N PHE A 150 -20.52 -14.23 -4.03
CA PHE A 150 -19.72 -15.22 -3.27
C PHE A 150 -19.15 -16.33 -4.17
N THR A 151 -18.06 -16.04 -4.85
CA THR A 151 -17.33 -16.94 -5.73
C THR A 151 -16.00 -17.24 -5.07
N LYS A 152 -15.57 -18.50 -5.12
CA LYS A 152 -14.26 -18.92 -4.59
C LYS A 152 -13.18 -18.13 -5.32
N LYS A 153 -12.50 -17.22 -4.62
CA LYS A 153 -11.44 -16.39 -5.21
C LYS A 153 -10.07 -16.91 -4.75
N VAL A 154 -9.12 -16.96 -5.68
CA VAL A 154 -7.73 -17.22 -5.33
C VAL A 154 -7.18 -15.95 -4.72
N VAL A 155 -6.71 -16.03 -3.48
CA VAL A 155 -6.29 -14.88 -2.68
C VAL A 155 -4.76 -14.75 -2.59
N GLY A 156 -4.03 -15.79 -3.00
CA GLY A 156 -2.58 -15.76 -3.12
C GLY A 156 -2.06 -16.98 -3.87
N VAL A 157 -0.93 -16.82 -4.58
CA VAL A 157 -0.26 -17.91 -5.32
C VAL A 157 1.24 -17.86 -5.01
N GLY A 158 1.88 -19.02 -4.91
CA GLY A 158 3.32 -19.12 -4.77
C GLY A 158 3.89 -20.40 -5.36
N ARG A 159 5.22 -20.49 -5.39
CA ARG A 159 5.92 -21.73 -5.75
C ARG A 159 5.85 -22.71 -4.59
N ALA A 160 5.46 -23.93 -4.89
CA ALA A 160 5.38 -24.98 -3.89
C ALA A 160 6.79 -25.51 -3.53
N PRO A 161 7.00 -26.00 -2.30
CA PRO A 161 8.24 -26.68 -1.96
C PRO A 161 8.27 -28.04 -2.67
N VAL A 162 9.40 -28.35 -3.31
CA VAL A 162 9.57 -29.61 -4.08
C VAL A 162 10.09 -30.78 -3.25
N PHE A 163 10.51 -30.53 -2.00
CA PHE A 163 11.01 -31.54 -1.07
C PHE A 163 10.22 -31.50 0.24
N VAL A 164 10.05 -32.66 0.88
CA VAL A 164 9.48 -32.79 2.22
C VAL A 164 10.33 -32.00 3.22
N GLY A 165 9.68 -31.25 4.11
CA GLY A 165 10.33 -30.39 5.10
C GLY A 165 10.76 -29.01 4.60
N ASN A 166 10.78 -28.77 3.28
CA ASN A 166 10.90 -27.41 2.75
C ASN A 166 9.59 -26.65 2.91
N LYS A 167 9.70 -25.34 3.13
CA LYS A 167 8.56 -24.45 3.39
C LYS A 167 8.35 -23.48 2.25
N ALA A 168 7.09 -23.15 2.00
CA ALA A 168 6.69 -22.09 1.08
C ALA A 168 5.89 -21.02 1.84
N ALA A 169 6.22 -19.75 1.58
CA ALA A 169 5.59 -18.60 2.21
C ALA A 169 4.39 -18.10 1.40
N CYS A 170 3.32 -17.75 2.10
CA CYS A 170 2.16 -17.08 1.54
C CYS A 170 1.81 -15.87 2.41
N SER A 171 1.55 -14.73 1.77
CA SER A 171 1.13 -13.51 2.44
C SER A 171 -0.01 -12.87 1.65
N ILE A 172 -1.10 -12.53 2.33
CA ILE A 172 -2.26 -11.88 1.72
C ILE A 172 -2.65 -10.63 2.51
N ARG A 173 -3.04 -9.58 1.80
CA ARG A 173 -3.65 -8.38 2.38
C ARG A 173 -5.17 -8.49 2.22
N LEU A 174 -5.88 -8.27 3.31
CA LEU A 174 -7.33 -8.40 3.40
C LEU A 174 -7.98 -7.02 3.56
N THR A 175 -9.13 -6.83 2.94
CA THR A 175 -9.99 -5.67 3.18
C THR A 175 -10.53 -5.67 4.62
N LYS A 176 -11.12 -4.55 5.06
CA LYS A 176 -11.80 -4.46 6.36
C LYS A 176 -12.83 -5.57 6.55
N LEU A 177 -13.72 -5.79 5.58
CA LEU A 177 -14.73 -6.84 5.63
C LEU A 177 -14.12 -8.25 5.58
N GLY A 178 -13.23 -8.51 4.62
CA GLY A 178 -12.57 -9.81 4.48
C GLY A 178 -11.79 -10.21 5.73
N SER A 179 -11.13 -9.25 6.38
CA SER A 179 -10.42 -9.48 7.64
C SER A 179 -11.36 -9.82 8.81
N LYS A 180 -12.55 -9.20 8.88
CA LYS A 180 -13.55 -9.50 9.93
C LYS A 180 -14.08 -10.93 9.77
N ILE A 181 -14.49 -11.30 8.57
CA ILE A 181 -15.10 -12.61 8.31
C ILE A 181 -14.08 -13.74 8.45
N LEU A 182 -12.91 -13.62 7.79
CA LEU A 182 -11.89 -14.66 7.84
C LEU A 182 -11.35 -14.85 9.26
N TRP A 183 -11.27 -13.78 10.06
CA TRP A 183 -10.86 -13.86 11.46
C TRP A 183 -11.80 -14.72 12.30
N GLU A 184 -13.11 -14.55 12.15
CA GLU A 184 -14.09 -15.41 12.82
C GLU A 184 -14.05 -16.85 12.26
N SER A 185 -13.89 -16.99 10.94
CA SER A 185 -13.80 -18.29 10.28
C SER A 185 -12.62 -19.14 10.79
N CYS A 186 -11.44 -18.53 10.97
CA CYS A 186 -10.23 -19.16 11.50
C CYS A 186 -10.33 -19.63 12.96
N LYS A 187 -11.39 -19.27 13.68
CA LYS A 187 -11.70 -19.83 15.00
C LYS A 187 -12.38 -21.20 14.92
N THR A 188 -12.80 -21.63 13.74
CA THR A 188 -13.41 -22.95 13.52
C THR A 188 -12.38 -23.95 12.99
N PRO A 189 -12.62 -25.28 13.09
CA PRO A 189 -11.69 -26.30 12.57
C PRO A 189 -11.53 -26.32 11.05
N THR A 190 -12.49 -25.74 10.32
CA THR A 190 -12.56 -25.69 8.86
C THR A 190 -12.90 -24.27 8.40
N PRO A 191 -11.96 -23.31 8.53
CA PRO A 191 -12.12 -21.97 8.02
C PRO A 191 -12.29 -21.98 6.51
N ASP A 192 -12.83 -20.88 5.99
CA ASP A 192 -12.84 -20.56 4.57
C ASP A 192 -11.45 -20.12 4.09
N LEU A 193 -10.51 -21.05 4.25
CA LEU A 193 -9.10 -20.94 3.94
C LEU A 193 -8.62 -22.34 3.56
N SER A 194 -8.33 -22.56 2.29
CA SER A 194 -7.82 -23.84 1.79
C SER A 194 -6.59 -23.64 0.93
N PHE A 195 -5.64 -24.55 1.05
CA PHE A 195 -4.44 -24.57 0.24
C PHE A 195 -4.61 -25.61 -0.85
N SER A 196 -4.43 -25.19 -2.10
CA SER A 196 -4.46 -26.08 -3.27
C SER A 196 -3.07 -26.14 -3.87
N PHE A 197 -2.54 -27.35 -4.05
CA PHE A 197 -1.21 -27.58 -4.61
C PHE A 197 -1.36 -28.32 -5.93
N VAL A 198 -0.56 -27.92 -6.93
CA VAL A 198 -0.40 -28.62 -8.19
C VAL A 198 1.10 -28.88 -8.37
N MET A 199 1.48 -30.15 -8.27
CA MET A 199 2.88 -30.58 -8.17
C MET A 199 3.27 -31.50 -9.33
N ASP A 200 4.38 -31.22 -9.99
CA ASP A 200 4.88 -32.00 -11.12
C ASP A 200 5.90 -33.02 -10.65
N PHE A 201 5.71 -34.30 -10.97
CA PHE A 201 6.75 -35.33 -10.81
C PHE A 201 6.90 -36.15 -12.08
N SER A 202 7.98 -36.93 -12.16
CA SER A 202 8.25 -37.75 -13.34
C SER A 202 8.64 -39.16 -12.98
N GLY A 203 8.27 -40.07 -13.88
CA GLY A 203 8.71 -41.45 -13.84
C GLY A 203 8.47 -42.10 -15.20
N TYR A 204 8.40 -43.42 -15.19
CA TYR A 204 8.29 -44.23 -16.39
C TYR A 204 6.88 -44.79 -16.50
N ARG A 205 6.36 -44.86 -17.72
CA ARG A 205 5.16 -45.65 -18.02
C ARG A 205 5.57 -47.10 -18.33
N SER A 206 4.75 -48.05 -17.91
CA SER A 206 4.97 -49.47 -18.25
C SER A 206 4.93 -49.69 -19.77
N PRO A 207 5.77 -50.57 -20.32
CA PRO A 207 5.70 -50.92 -21.73
C PRO A 207 4.38 -51.59 -22.10
N MET A 208 3.80 -51.22 -23.23
CA MET A 208 2.62 -51.86 -23.80
C MET A 208 2.96 -52.43 -25.18
N GLN A 209 2.49 -53.64 -25.49
CA GLN A 209 2.71 -54.23 -26.81
C GLN A 209 1.76 -53.61 -27.84
N ALA A 210 2.00 -52.36 -28.24
CA ALA A 210 1.16 -51.66 -29.20
C ALA A 210 1.91 -50.59 -30.00
N LYS A 211 1.36 -50.25 -31.17
CA LYS A 211 1.81 -49.14 -32.00
C LYS A 211 0.64 -48.19 -32.31
N ILE A 212 0.93 -46.91 -32.32
CA ILE A 212 -0.02 -45.86 -32.69
C ILE A 212 0.50 -45.17 -33.94
N GLU A 213 -0.32 -45.10 -34.99
CA GLU A 213 -0.03 -44.34 -36.19
C GLU A 213 -0.94 -43.11 -36.20
N VAL A 214 -0.36 -41.92 -36.42
CA VAL A 214 -1.08 -40.64 -36.37
C VAL A 214 -0.76 -39.84 -37.63
N ASP A 215 -1.79 -39.35 -38.32
CA ASP A 215 -1.69 -38.42 -39.43
C ASP A 215 -1.94 -36.98 -38.93
N TRP A 216 -0.85 -36.27 -38.62
CA TRP A 216 -0.93 -34.96 -37.97
C TRP A 216 -1.62 -33.89 -38.80
N ASP A 217 -1.51 -33.97 -40.13
CA ASP A 217 -2.11 -32.99 -41.02
C ASP A 217 -3.64 -33.02 -40.92
N LYS A 218 -4.22 -34.22 -40.70
CA LYS A 218 -5.65 -34.42 -40.45
C LYS A 218 -6.07 -34.08 -39.02
N VAL A 219 -5.22 -34.39 -38.03
CA VAL A 219 -5.50 -34.12 -36.61
C VAL A 219 -5.60 -32.62 -36.36
N TYR A 220 -4.68 -31.81 -36.89
CA TYR A 220 -4.70 -30.35 -36.69
C TYR A 220 -5.78 -29.62 -37.50
N SER A 221 -6.32 -30.24 -38.55
CA SER A 221 -7.40 -29.67 -39.37
C SER A 221 -8.81 -30.01 -38.88
N HIS A 222 -8.95 -30.81 -37.83
CA HIS A 222 -10.25 -31.27 -37.32
C HIS A 222 -10.99 -30.17 -36.55
N GLU A 223 -12.30 -30.04 -36.78
CA GLU A 223 -13.12 -28.95 -36.23
C GLU A 223 -13.11 -28.88 -34.69
N GLY A 224 -13.05 -30.04 -34.03
CA GLY A 224 -12.92 -30.12 -32.57
C GLY A 224 -11.66 -29.47 -31.98
N PHE A 225 -10.61 -29.27 -32.78
CA PHE A 225 -9.39 -28.56 -32.37
C PHE A 225 -9.26 -27.16 -32.96
N SER A 226 -9.91 -26.87 -34.10
CA SER A 226 -9.91 -25.53 -34.70
C SER A 226 -10.96 -24.59 -34.10
N ALA A 227 -12.07 -25.11 -33.57
CA ALA A 227 -13.13 -24.32 -32.91
C ALA A 227 -12.93 -24.14 -31.39
N GLY A 228 -12.16 -25.03 -30.74
CA GLY A 228 -11.89 -25.01 -29.29
C GLY A 228 -10.83 -24.00 -28.83
N ILE A 229 -10.21 -23.26 -29.75
CA ILE A 229 -9.24 -22.20 -29.44
C ILE A 229 -10.00 -20.88 -29.39
N GLY A 230 -10.39 -20.46 -28.18
CA GLY A 230 -10.94 -19.13 -27.96
C GLY A 230 -9.94 -18.06 -28.39
N ILE A 231 -10.28 -17.32 -29.45
CA ILE A 231 -9.45 -16.29 -30.12
C ILE A 231 -8.98 -15.17 -29.17
N ASN A 232 -9.48 -15.10 -27.93
CA ASN A 232 -9.08 -14.12 -26.91
C ASN A 232 -8.43 -14.69 -25.63
N THR A 233 -8.20 -16.00 -25.50
CA THR A 233 -7.72 -16.58 -24.23
C THR A 233 -6.55 -17.56 -24.32
N GLY A 234 -6.28 -18.21 -25.45
CA GLY A 234 -5.10 -19.09 -25.60
C GLY A 234 -5.13 -20.42 -24.81
N TYR A 235 -6.22 -20.73 -24.11
CA TYR A 235 -6.35 -21.94 -23.27
C TYR A 235 -7.41 -22.89 -23.80
N VAL A 236 -7.14 -24.20 -23.74
CA VAL A 236 -8.11 -25.26 -24.07
C VAL A 236 -8.52 -25.98 -22.78
N GLY A 237 -9.73 -25.69 -22.29
CA GLY A 237 -10.34 -26.38 -21.14
C GLY A 237 -11.02 -27.66 -21.60
N LEU A 238 -10.72 -28.82 -21.00
CA LEU A 238 -11.11 -30.11 -21.59
C LEU A 238 -11.53 -31.18 -20.58
N GLY A 239 -12.47 -32.00 -21.05
CA GLY A 239 -12.70 -33.36 -20.56
C GLY A 239 -13.53 -34.21 -21.53
N VAL A 240 -14.59 -33.66 -22.13
CA VAL A 240 -15.53 -34.41 -22.97
C VAL A 240 -15.23 -34.25 -24.47
N ASP A 241 -14.83 -33.05 -24.91
CA ASP A 241 -14.71 -32.75 -26.34
C ASP A 241 -13.45 -33.34 -27.00
N ILE A 242 -12.33 -33.55 -26.28
CA ILE A 242 -11.13 -34.17 -26.88
C ILE A 242 -11.35 -35.66 -27.15
N LYS A 243 -11.92 -36.40 -26.18
CA LYS A 243 -12.05 -37.85 -26.31
C LYS A 243 -12.96 -38.16 -27.50
N ALA A 244 -14.07 -37.44 -27.62
CA ALA A 244 -14.95 -37.49 -28.79
C ALA A 244 -14.19 -37.14 -30.08
N ALA A 245 -13.40 -36.05 -30.10
CA ALA A 245 -12.62 -35.67 -31.28
C ALA A 245 -11.58 -36.74 -31.68
N PHE A 246 -10.94 -37.42 -30.72
CA PHE A 246 -10.01 -38.51 -31.04
C PHE A 246 -10.71 -39.81 -31.45
N ASP A 247 -11.88 -40.10 -30.88
CA ASP A 247 -12.71 -41.20 -31.34
C ASP A 247 -13.15 -40.98 -32.80
N GLU A 248 -13.58 -39.76 -33.16
CA GLU A 248 -13.88 -39.38 -34.54
C GLU A 248 -12.66 -39.47 -35.46
N LEU A 249 -11.49 -38.95 -35.04
CA LEU A 249 -10.25 -39.05 -35.80
C LEU A 249 -9.78 -40.50 -35.99
N ARG A 250 -10.09 -41.39 -35.05
CA ARG A 250 -9.83 -42.83 -35.18
C ARG A 250 -10.78 -43.45 -36.20
N GLU A 251 -12.07 -43.13 -36.15
CA GLU A 251 -13.07 -43.60 -37.13
C GLU A 251 -12.74 -43.12 -38.55
N GLN A 252 -12.23 -41.89 -38.69
CA GLN A 252 -11.75 -41.32 -39.95
C GLN A 252 -10.39 -41.88 -40.42
N GLY A 253 -9.76 -42.75 -39.63
CA GLY A 253 -8.47 -43.37 -39.92
C GLY A 253 -7.27 -42.42 -39.83
N ALA A 254 -7.43 -41.23 -39.23
CA ALA A 254 -6.33 -40.32 -38.93
C ALA A 254 -5.51 -40.80 -37.72
N ILE A 255 -6.11 -41.57 -36.81
CA ILE A 255 -5.45 -42.26 -35.71
C ILE A 255 -5.70 -43.76 -35.85
N LYS A 256 -4.63 -44.56 -35.88
CA LYS A 256 -4.72 -46.03 -35.93
C LYS A 256 -3.94 -46.63 -34.77
N VAL A 257 -4.62 -47.45 -33.98
CA VAL A 257 -4.00 -48.14 -32.84
C VAL A 257 -3.93 -49.64 -33.13
N THR A 258 -2.72 -50.20 -33.14
CA THR A 258 -2.47 -51.62 -33.39
C THR A 258 -2.00 -52.27 -32.09
N ASN A 259 -2.79 -53.18 -31.53
CA ASN A 259 -2.42 -53.99 -30.37
C ASN A 259 -1.73 -55.28 -30.83
N PHE A 260 -0.62 -55.64 -30.19
CA PHE A 260 0.13 -56.88 -30.43
C PHE A 260 0.03 -57.86 -29.24
N GLY A 261 -0.68 -57.50 -28.16
CA GLY A 261 -0.94 -58.34 -26.99
C GLY A 261 -2.39 -58.86 -26.91
N ALA A 262 -2.73 -59.58 -25.83
CA ALA A 262 -4.09 -60.11 -25.60
C ALA A 262 -5.16 -58.99 -25.52
N ASP A 263 -6.36 -59.26 -26.04
CA ASP A 263 -7.43 -58.30 -26.35
C ASP A 263 -8.04 -57.59 -25.13
N ASP A 264 -7.79 -58.08 -23.92
CA ASP A 264 -8.48 -57.72 -22.67
C ASP A 264 -8.25 -56.27 -22.19
N LYS A 265 -7.39 -55.48 -22.88
CA LYS A 265 -6.96 -54.14 -22.45
C LYS A 265 -7.08 -53.06 -23.54
N MET A 266 -7.86 -53.29 -24.59
CA MET A 266 -8.00 -52.34 -25.71
C MET A 266 -8.44 -50.94 -25.26
N GLU A 267 -9.36 -50.83 -24.30
CA GLU A 267 -9.84 -49.53 -23.81
C GLU A 267 -8.74 -48.72 -23.10
N ALA A 268 -7.97 -49.37 -22.22
CA ALA A 268 -6.82 -48.74 -21.55
C ALA A 268 -5.69 -48.38 -22.54
N LEU A 269 -5.55 -49.17 -23.62
CA LEU A 269 -4.62 -48.90 -24.71
C LEU A 269 -5.02 -47.63 -25.47
N LEU A 270 -6.31 -47.48 -25.78
CA LEU A 270 -6.87 -46.31 -26.45
C LEU A 270 -6.71 -45.05 -25.61
N GLU A 271 -7.00 -45.11 -24.31
CA GLU A 271 -6.78 -43.97 -23.41
C GLU A 271 -5.30 -43.56 -23.36
N THR A 272 -4.39 -44.54 -23.31
CA THR A 272 -2.94 -44.27 -23.34
C THR A 272 -2.52 -43.67 -24.67
N ALA A 273 -3.09 -44.15 -25.78
CA ALA A 273 -2.80 -43.64 -27.11
C ALA A 273 -3.27 -42.19 -27.27
N TYR A 274 -4.51 -41.90 -26.88
CA TYR A 274 -5.07 -40.55 -26.93
C TYR A 274 -4.27 -39.60 -26.04
N LYS A 275 -3.95 -40.00 -24.81
CA LYS A 275 -3.09 -39.19 -23.93
C LYS A 275 -1.73 -38.90 -24.57
N LYS A 276 -1.10 -39.88 -25.23
CA LYS A 276 0.18 -39.66 -25.89
C LYS A 276 0.08 -38.64 -27.03
N ILE A 277 -1.04 -38.65 -27.74
CA ILE A 277 -1.35 -37.66 -28.78
C ILE A 277 -1.55 -36.28 -28.15
N VAL A 278 -2.30 -36.18 -27.05
CA VAL A 278 -2.43 -34.94 -26.26
C VAL A 278 -1.06 -34.39 -25.85
N ASP A 279 -0.21 -35.20 -25.23
CA ASP A 279 1.12 -34.75 -24.76
C ASP A 279 2.04 -34.29 -25.90
N MET A 280 1.79 -34.70 -27.14
CA MET A 280 2.52 -34.24 -28.32
C MET A 280 1.93 -32.96 -28.94
N MET A 281 0.62 -32.74 -28.78
CA MET A 281 -0.09 -31.55 -29.26
C MET A 281 0.00 -30.38 -28.27
N PHE A 282 0.00 -30.69 -26.99
CA PHE A 282 -0.17 -29.73 -25.91
C PHE A 282 1.01 -29.79 -24.93
N GLU A 283 1.29 -28.67 -24.28
CA GLU A 283 2.07 -28.62 -23.05
C GLU A 283 1.11 -28.63 -21.85
N PRO A 284 1.48 -29.32 -20.75
CA PRO A 284 0.80 -29.10 -19.49
C PRO A 284 0.83 -27.61 -19.18
N PHE A 285 -0.30 -27.02 -18.80
CA PHE A 285 -0.36 -25.61 -18.46
C PHE A 285 0.72 -25.27 -17.41
N SER A 286 1.72 -24.51 -17.83
CA SER A 286 2.77 -23.99 -16.97
C SER A 286 2.29 -22.67 -16.39
N MET A 287 2.01 -22.62 -15.08
CA MET A 287 1.55 -21.38 -14.46
C MET A 287 2.62 -20.27 -14.59
N PRO A 288 2.26 -19.07 -15.06
CA PRO A 288 3.16 -17.92 -15.02
C PRO A 288 3.52 -17.54 -13.58
N ALA A 289 4.69 -16.93 -13.39
CA ALA A 289 5.08 -16.39 -12.08
C ALA A 289 4.13 -15.26 -11.69
N ALA A 290 3.50 -15.35 -10.51
CA ALA A 290 2.53 -14.38 -10.03
C ALA A 290 3.21 -13.05 -9.67
N ASN A 291 3.09 -12.06 -10.55
CA ASN A 291 3.70 -10.74 -10.36
C ASN A 291 2.66 -9.61 -10.16
N ASP A 292 1.39 -9.85 -10.53
CA ASP A 292 0.29 -8.88 -10.39
C ASP A 292 -1.10 -9.56 -10.28
N GLN A 293 -2.14 -8.75 -10.00
CA GLN A 293 -3.52 -9.20 -9.83
C GLN A 293 -4.08 -9.88 -11.09
N SER A 294 -3.72 -9.38 -12.28
CA SER A 294 -4.19 -9.96 -13.56
C SER A 294 -3.67 -11.38 -13.77
N THR A 295 -2.43 -11.62 -13.33
CA THR A 295 -1.78 -12.93 -13.36
C THR A 295 -2.43 -13.88 -12.34
N ILE A 296 -2.81 -13.39 -11.15
CA ILE A 296 -3.56 -14.15 -10.15
C ILE A 296 -4.91 -14.61 -10.70
N ASP A 297 -5.64 -13.74 -11.41
CA ASP A 297 -6.93 -14.08 -12.03
C ASP A 297 -6.81 -15.10 -13.17
N GLN A 298 -5.71 -15.06 -13.93
CA GLN A 298 -5.42 -16.09 -14.93
C GLN A 298 -5.11 -17.44 -14.28
N ILE A 299 -4.33 -17.43 -13.19
CA ILE A 299 -4.01 -18.64 -12.42
C ILE A 299 -5.27 -19.22 -11.77
N ALA A 300 -6.14 -18.38 -11.22
CA ALA A 300 -7.41 -18.79 -10.63
C ALA A 300 -8.30 -19.53 -11.62
N ARG A 301 -8.41 -19.00 -12.84
CA ARG A 301 -9.14 -19.66 -13.94
C ARG A 301 -8.52 -21.00 -14.32
N GLY A 302 -7.19 -21.08 -14.40
CA GLY A 302 -6.47 -22.33 -14.64
C GLY A 302 -6.76 -23.40 -13.59
N ILE A 303 -6.65 -23.04 -12.29
CA ILE A 303 -6.90 -23.97 -11.18
C ILE A 303 -8.36 -24.43 -11.13
N ASN A 304 -9.32 -23.54 -11.43
CA ASN A 304 -10.74 -23.88 -11.47
C ASN A 304 -11.06 -24.86 -12.61
N SER A 305 -10.47 -24.68 -13.80
CA SER A 305 -10.66 -25.61 -14.92
C SER A 305 -10.17 -27.03 -14.62
N ILE A 306 -9.06 -27.16 -13.89
CA ILE A 306 -8.54 -28.44 -13.37
C ILE A 306 -9.53 -29.06 -12.37
N ALA A 307 -10.14 -28.24 -11.52
CA ALA A 307 -11.11 -28.68 -10.51
C ALA A 307 -12.39 -29.28 -11.14
N GLU A 308 -12.88 -28.64 -12.20
CA GLU A 308 -14.10 -29.05 -12.89
C GLU A 308 -13.91 -30.35 -13.68
N GLY A 309 -12.74 -30.55 -14.29
CA GLY A 309 -12.41 -31.81 -14.93
C GLY A 309 -12.31 -32.98 -13.93
N ALA A 310 -11.68 -32.76 -12.77
CA ALA A 310 -11.51 -33.79 -11.72
C ALA A 310 -12.83 -34.39 -11.20
N LYS A 311 -13.93 -33.62 -11.24
CA LYS A 311 -15.25 -34.09 -10.79
C LYS A 311 -15.91 -35.12 -11.71
N LYS A 312 -15.46 -35.27 -12.96
CA LYS A 312 -16.18 -36.08 -13.98
C LYS A 312 -15.63 -37.49 -14.23
N ASN A 313 -14.46 -37.89 -13.69
CA ASN A 313 -13.92 -39.24 -13.88
C ASN A 313 -13.33 -39.85 -12.60
N ALA A 314 -13.98 -40.86 -12.02
CA ALA A 314 -13.62 -41.52 -10.76
C ALA A 314 -12.56 -42.65 -10.89
N SER A 315 -11.56 -42.46 -11.74
CA SER A 315 -10.38 -43.33 -11.79
C SER A 315 -9.28 -42.71 -10.91
N LEU A 316 -8.59 -43.52 -10.10
CA LEU A 316 -7.59 -43.09 -9.11
C LEU A 316 -6.41 -42.28 -9.69
N VAL A 317 -6.32 -42.14 -11.02
CA VAL A 317 -5.34 -41.30 -11.75
C VAL A 317 -5.99 -40.62 -12.96
N SER A 318 -7.21 -40.09 -12.83
CA SER A 318 -7.78 -39.24 -13.90
C SER A 318 -7.19 -37.83 -13.77
N LEU A 319 -6.07 -37.63 -14.44
CA LEU A 319 -5.38 -36.35 -14.50
C LEU A 319 -6.17 -35.40 -15.43
N ASN A 320 -6.92 -34.49 -14.83
CA ASN A 320 -7.63 -33.44 -15.56
C ASN A 320 -6.74 -32.20 -15.60
N PHE A 321 -6.12 -31.95 -16.74
CA PHE A 321 -5.21 -30.82 -16.93
C PHE A 321 -5.87 -29.72 -17.76
N ALA A 322 -5.53 -28.46 -17.46
CA ALA A 322 -5.58 -27.40 -18.45
C ALA A 322 -4.38 -27.56 -19.39
N TYR A 323 -4.61 -27.44 -20.69
CA TYR A 323 -3.60 -27.65 -21.73
C TYR A 323 -3.40 -26.37 -22.54
N GLU A 324 -2.15 -26.06 -22.89
CA GLU A 324 -1.80 -25.02 -23.87
C GLU A 324 -1.25 -25.68 -25.13
N MET A 325 -1.62 -25.18 -26.31
CA MET A 325 -1.12 -25.71 -27.59
C MET A 325 0.39 -25.50 -27.70
N LYS A 326 1.14 -26.55 -28.07
CA LYS A 326 2.56 -26.40 -28.38
C LYS A 326 2.76 -25.44 -29.54
N LYS A 327 3.68 -24.49 -29.38
CA LYS A 327 4.09 -23.58 -30.45
C LYS A 327 4.66 -24.34 -31.66
N GLN A 328 5.28 -25.50 -31.44
CA GLN A 328 5.78 -26.37 -32.50
C GLN A 328 4.75 -27.46 -32.84
N ARG A 329 4.19 -27.39 -34.05
CA ARG A 329 3.26 -28.42 -34.56
C ARG A 329 4.02 -29.54 -35.24
N LYS A 330 3.52 -30.77 -35.11
CA LYS A 330 3.97 -31.93 -35.91
C LYS A 330 3.25 -31.93 -37.27
N THR A 331 3.86 -32.54 -38.27
CA THR A 331 3.27 -32.69 -39.62
C THR A 331 3.50 -34.10 -40.14
N GLY A 332 2.64 -34.54 -41.08
CA GLY A 332 2.72 -35.85 -41.72
C GLY A 332 2.41 -37.05 -40.80
N LYS A 333 2.79 -38.25 -41.24
CA LYS A 333 2.50 -39.52 -40.54
C LYS A 333 3.59 -39.87 -39.53
N PHE A 334 3.19 -40.14 -38.29
CA PHE A 334 4.06 -40.56 -37.21
C PHE A 334 3.67 -41.94 -36.67
N VAL A 335 4.66 -42.76 -36.31
CA VAL A 335 4.45 -44.04 -35.63
C VAL A 335 5.07 -43.97 -34.24
N ILE A 336 4.27 -44.28 -33.23
CA ILE A 336 4.66 -44.33 -31.83
C ILE A 336 4.70 -45.79 -31.41
N ASP A 337 5.86 -46.25 -30.95
CA ASP A 337 6.04 -47.60 -30.42
C ASP A 337 5.92 -47.57 -28.89
N LEU A 338 4.87 -48.20 -28.35
CA LEU A 338 4.62 -48.27 -26.91
C LEU A 338 5.36 -49.43 -26.22
N SER A 339 6.11 -50.26 -26.97
CA SER A 339 6.85 -51.40 -26.42
C SER A 339 8.06 -51.01 -25.56
N LYS A 340 8.36 -49.71 -25.48
CA LYS A 340 9.45 -49.16 -24.66
C LYS A 340 8.87 -48.29 -23.55
N SER A 341 9.45 -48.38 -22.35
CA SER A 341 9.13 -47.44 -21.28
C SER A 341 9.55 -46.02 -21.68
N THR A 342 8.61 -45.09 -21.61
CA THR A 342 8.85 -43.66 -21.85
C THR A 342 8.82 -42.90 -20.54
N ILE A 343 9.71 -41.91 -20.41
CA ILE A 343 9.64 -40.92 -19.33
C ILE A 343 8.43 -40.02 -19.58
N GLU A 344 7.67 -39.77 -18.52
CA GLU A 344 6.49 -38.92 -18.53
C GLU A 344 6.49 -38.06 -17.27
N THR A 345 6.02 -36.81 -17.41
CA THR A 345 5.82 -35.88 -16.31
C THR A 345 4.32 -35.73 -16.09
N ILE A 346 3.88 -35.86 -14.84
CA ILE A 346 2.49 -35.71 -14.44
C ILE A 346 2.37 -34.65 -13.35
N SER A 347 1.39 -33.76 -13.49
CA SER A 347 1.00 -32.82 -12.43
C SER A 347 -0.09 -33.44 -11.58
N PHE A 348 0.11 -33.44 -10.27
CA PHE A 348 -0.79 -33.99 -9.30
C PHE A 348 -1.34 -32.87 -8.42
N ARG A 349 -2.67 -32.82 -8.30
CA ARG A 349 -3.36 -31.84 -7.47
C ARG A 349 -3.82 -32.44 -6.16
N PHE A 350 -3.66 -31.70 -5.08
CA PHE A 350 -4.26 -31.99 -3.78
C PHE A 350 -4.57 -30.71 -3.02
N ASP A 351 -5.60 -30.77 -2.19
CA ASP A 351 -6.12 -29.64 -1.42
C ASP A 351 -6.12 -30.01 0.06
N GLU A 352 -5.76 -29.08 0.95
CA GLU A 352 -5.80 -29.29 2.40
C GLU A 352 -6.37 -28.04 3.11
N ASN A 353 -7.17 -28.29 4.15
CA ASN A 353 -7.64 -27.25 5.06
C ASN A 353 -6.88 -27.36 6.39
N LEU A 354 -6.03 -26.38 6.68
CA LEU A 354 -5.16 -26.37 7.86
C LEU A 354 -5.82 -25.71 9.09
N GLY A 355 -7.14 -25.54 9.08
CA GLY A 355 -7.90 -24.85 10.12
C GLY A 355 -7.79 -25.42 11.52
N SER A 356 -7.68 -26.75 11.61
CA SER A 356 -7.54 -27.43 12.90
C SER A 356 -6.23 -27.07 13.61
N ASP A 357 -5.19 -26.69 12.88
CA ASP A 357 -3.93 -26.22 13.45
C ASP A 357 -3.95 -24.69 13.68
N VAL A 358 -4.53 -23.93 12.74
CA VAL A 358 -4.71 -22.48 12.86
C VAL A 358 -5.53 -22.12 14.10
N SER A 359 -6.67 -22.78 14.31
CA SER A 359 -7.59 -22.51 15.42
C SER A 359 -6.99 -22.79 16.81
N LYS A 360 -5.96 -23.64 16.90
CA LYS A 360 -5.22 -23.90 18.15
C LYS A 360 -4.21 -22.80 18.48
N CYS A 361 -3.77 -22.01 17.50
CA CYS A 361 -2.74 -20.98 17.69
C CYS A 361 -3.36 -19.63 18.08
N LYS A 362 -3.74 -19.45 19.35
CA LYS A 362 -4.30 -18.17 19.83
C LYS A 362 -3.33 -16.99 19.65
N ASP A 363 -2.04 -17.20 19.91
CA ASP A 363 -1.00 -16.16 19.80
C ASP A 363 -0.69 -15.74 18.35
N CYS A 364 -1.20 -16.49 17.36
CA CYS A 364 -1.06 -16.13 15.96
C CYS A 364 -1.98 -14.97 15.55
N PHE A 365 -2.99 -14.66 16.36
CA PHE A 365 -3.99 -13.63 16.09
C PHE A 365 -3.65 -12.35 16.85
N ARG A 366 -3.44 -11.25 16.12
CA ARG A 366 -3.12 -9.94 16.71
C ARG A 366 -4.02 -8.86 16.17
N GLN A 367 -4.38 -7.91 17.03
CA GLN A 367 -5.12 -6.70 16.66
C GLN A 367 -4.29 -5.50 17.10
N ILE A 368 -4.12 -4.54 16.21
CA ILE A 368 -3.38 -3.30 16.51
C ILE A 368 -4.19 -2.09 16.05
N ASN A 369 -4.05 -0.98 16.77
CA ASN A 369 -4.42 0.33 16.25
C ASN A 369 -3.16 0.98 15.66
N LEU A 370 -3.26 1.50 14.44
CA LEU A 370 -2.18 2.21 13.76
C LEU A 370 -2.02 3.66 14.22
N ASP A 371 -2.90 4.16 15.10
CA ASP A 371 -2.82 5.50 15.69
C ASP A 371 -1.69 5.64 16.71
N ASP A 372 -0.46 5.35 16.29
CA ASP A 372 0.73 5.37 17.11
C ASP A 372 1.13 6.83 17.43
N PRO A 373 1.22 7.21 18.72
CA PRO A 373 1.69 8.52 19.14
C PRO A 373 3.06 8.92 18.57
N LEU A 374 3.93 7.96 18.26
CA LEU A 374 5.26 8.19 17.67
C LEU A 374 5.20 8.99 16.37
N TYR A 375 4.18 8.73 15.53
CA TYR A 375 4.03 9.39 14.22
C TYR A 375 3.11 10.61 14.28
N LYS A 376 2.67 11.04 15.48
CA LYS A 376 1.82 12.22 15.62
C LYS A 376 2.66 13.49 15.64
N GLN A 377 2.38 14.38 14.70
CA GLN A 377 2.86 15.75 14.67
C GLN A 377 1.77 16.73 15.09
N ARG A 378 2.17 17.86 15.65
CA ARG A 378 1.29 19.00 15.91
C ARG A 378 1.77 20.20 15.12
N GLU A 379 0.85 20.79 14.39
CA GLU A 379 1.03 22.07 13.72
C GLU A 379 0.27 23.13 14.50
N ILE A 380 1.00 24.11 15.05
CA ILE A 380 0.42 25.30 15.65
C ILE A 380 0.23 26.33 14.55
N LEU A 381 -1.01 26.78 14.38
CA LEU A 381 -1.41 27.77 13.39
C LEU A 381 -1.19 29.16 13.97
N VAL A 382 -0.44 30.01 13.27
CA VAL A 382 -0.08 31.34 13.74
C VAL A 382 -0.65 32.37 12.78
N SER A 383 -1.45 33.29 13.29
CA SER A 383 -2.07 34.37 12.50
C SER A 383 -1.78 35.72 13.14
N VAL A 384 -1.58 36.76 12.34
CA VAL A 384 -1.52 38.14 12.84
C VAL A 384 -2.92 38.73 12.73
N ASP A 385 -3.46 39.19 13.86
CA ASP A 385 -4.80 39.78 13.97
C ASP A 385 -4.71 41.30 14.16
N GLY A 386 -5.77 42.01 13.78
CA GLY A 386 -5.92 43.45 14.00
C GLY A 386 -5.15 44.37 13.04
N LEU A 387 -4.52 43.85 11.99
CA LEU A 387 -3.84 44.64 10.96
C LEU A 387 -4.10 44.10 9.56
N ASN A 388 -4.28 45.00 8.59
CA ASN A 388 -4.25 44.65 7.17
C ASN A 388 -2.80 44.74 6.61
N ALA A 389 -2.63 44.31 5.35
CA ALA A 389 -1.31 44.28 4.69
C ALA A 389 -0.64 45.66 4.61
N ASP A 390 -1.42 46.71 4.38
CA ASP A 390 -0.91 48.07 4.25
C ASP A 390 -0.42 48.58 5.61
N GLN A 391 -1.21 48.43 6.65
CA GLN A 391 -0.86 48.81 8.02
C GLN A 391 0.35 48.03 8.54
N PHE A 392 0.41 46.72 8.27
CA PHE A 392 1.58 45.91 8.62
C PHE A 392 2.83 46.48 7.93
N SER A 393 2.77 46.73 6.61
CA SER A 393 3.91 47.25 5.85
C SER A 393 4.35 48.66 6.24
N LYS A 394 3.43 49.49 6.74
CA LYS A 394 3.69 50.88 7.14
C LYS A 394 4.40 50.97 8.50
N TYR A 395 4.07 50.08 9.44
CA TYR A 395 4.49 50.21 10.83
C TYR A 395 5.41 49.10 11.34
N ILE A 396 5.36 47.90 10.75
CA ILE A 396 6.02 46.70 11.27
C ILE A 396 7.05 46.20 10.26
N ASN A 397 8.29 46.02 10.73
CA ASN A 397 9.35 45.35 9.96
C ASN A 397 9.08 43.84 9.88
N PHE A 398 8.90 43.21 11.05
CA PHE A 398 8.54 41.81 11.17
C PHE A 398 8.04 41.49 12.58
N VAL A 399 7.35 40.35 12.72
CA VAL A 399 7.12 39.68 14.00
C VAL A 399 7.76 38.30 13.96
N THR A 400 8.53 37.95 14.99
CA THR A 400 9.05 36.60 15.20
C THR A 400 8.28 35.93 16.31
N VAL A 401 7.84 34.70 16.07
CA VAL A 401 7.21 33.84 17.07
C VAL A 401 8.14 32.66 17.30
N SER A 402 8.62 32.53 18.53
CA SER A 402 9.40 31.37 18.95
C SER A 402 8.51 30.46 19.78
N MET A 403 8.49 29.17 19.46
CA MET A 403 7.83 28.14 20.25
C MET A 403 8.87 27.22 20.88
N LYS A 404 8.56 26.77 22.10
CA LYS A 404 9.32 25.78 22.84
C LYS A 404 8.38 24.73 23.40
N LYS A 405 8.57 23.48 22.99
CA LYS A 405 7.95 22.30 23.59
C LYS A 405 8.94 21.60 24.50
N ASP A 406 8.59 21.51 25.79
CA ASP A 406 9.27 20.65 26.75
C ASP A 406 8.67 19.24 26.67
N HIS A 407 9.53 18.24 26.48
CA HIS A 407 9.17 16.83 26.36
C HIS A 407 9.35 16.07 27.69
N GLY A 408 9.57 16.75 28.82
CA GLY A 408 9.75 16.13 30.14
C GLY A 408 11.16 15.59 30.40
N THR A 409 12.04 15.60 29.41
CA THR A 409 13.48 15.32 29.52
C THR A 409 14.31 16.51 29.04
N ALA A 410 15.64 16.44 29.13
CA ALA A 410 16.54 17.56 28.83
C ALA A 410 16.54 18.03 27.36
N THR A 411 15.76 17.40 26.47
CA THR A 411 15.65 17.77 25.07
C THR A 411 14.32 18.49 24.79
N ALA A 412 14.38 19.80 24.63
CA ALA A 412 13.24 20.58 24.13
C ALA A 412 13.20 20.58 22.60
N THR A 413 12.01 20.76 22.03
CA THR A 413 11.85 21.18 20.64
C THR A 413 11.64 22.69 20.62
N THR A 414 12.38 23.37 19.75
CA THR A 414 12.18 24.79 19.47
C THR A 414 11.93 24.95 17.98
N ASP A 415 10.95 25.76 17.63
CA ASP A 415 10.66 26.13 16.26
C ASP A 415 10.33 27.62 16.23
N GLU A 416 10.62 28.29 15.12
CA GLU A 416 10.43 29.72 14.99
C GLU A 416 9.87 30.09 13.63
N VAL A 417 8.96 31.07 13.61
CA VAL A 417 8.49 31.68 12.38
C VAL A 417 8.69 33.17 12.45
N ARG A 418 9.31 33.72 11.40
CA ARG A 418 9.46 35.16 11.20
C ARG A 418 8.54 35.59 10.08
N ILE A 419 7.62 36.49 10.41
CA ILE A 419 6.60 37.03 9.50
C ILE A 419 7.00 38.47 9.20
N ALA A 420 7.54 38.73 8.01
CA ALA A 420 7.75 40.09 7.51
C ALA A 420 6.72 40.43 6.42
N GLN A 421 6.82 41.63 5.86
CA GLN A 421 5.85 42.15 4.89
C GLN A 421 5.56 41.15 3.76
N LYS A 422 6.60 40.58 3.16
CA LYS A 422 6.46 39.66 2.03
C LYS A 422 5.70 38.40 2.46
N GLU A 423 6.11 37.77 3.55
CA GLU A 423 5.47 36.54 4.05
C GLU A 423 4.00 36.80 4.43
N PHE A 424 3.71 37.95 5.04
CA PHE A 424 2.34 38.35 5.41
C PHE A 424 1.44 38.56 4.19
N GLN A 425 1.95 39.22 3.15
CA GLN A 425 1.22 39.43 1.89
C GLN A 425 1.00 38.11 1.13
N ASP A 426 2.05 37.29 1.01
CA ASP A 426 2.01 36.00 0.29
C ASP A 426 1.05 34.99 0.96
N ALA A 427 0.89 35.07 2.29
CA ALA A 427 0.00 34.18 3.03
C ALA A 427 -1.49 34.36 2.65
N ALA A 428 -1.91 35.54 2.17
CA ALA A 428 -3.29 35.84 1.75
C ALA A 428 -4.37 35.39 2.76
N GLY A 429 -4.09 35.55 4.06
CA GLY A 429 -4.98 35.13 5.16
C GLY A 429 -4.80 33.68 5.63
N ASN A 430 -3.90 32.90 5.01
CA ASN A 430 -3.53 31.59 5.53
C ASN A 430 -2.64 31.73 6.78
N PRO A 431 -2.82 30.87 7.80
CA PRO A 431 -1.97 30.88 8.98
C PRO A 431 -0.57 30.34 8.67
N PHE A 432 0.43 30.89 9.35
CA PHE A 432 1.78 30.35 9.44
C PHE A 432 1.82 29.11 10.35
N ARG A 433 2.88 28.30 10.27
CA ARG A 433 2.93 27.01 10.98
C ARG A 433 4.20 26.88 11.79
N LEU A 434 4.04 26.44 13.04
CA LEU A 434 5.11 25.93 13.90
C LEU A 434 4.84 24.46 14.15
N LEU A 435 5.89 23.63 14.17
CA LEU A 435 5.77 22.18 14.25
C LEU A 435 6.48 21.64 15.48
N TYR A 436 5.83 20.70 16.17
CA TYR A 436 6.55 19.76 17.04
C TYR A 436 5.93 18.37 16.95
N GLY A 437 6.76 17.35 17.16
CA GLY A 437 6.35 15.94 17.11
C GLY A 437 6.53 15.24 18.46
N TRP A 438 6.33 13.94 18.46
CA TRP A 438 6.77 13.06 19.53
C TRP A 438 8.30 13.00 19.58
N LYS A 439 8.89 13.00 20.77
CA LYS A 439 10.33 12.76 20.96
C LYS A 439 10.65 11.74 22.04
N ASP A 440 9.79 11.59 23.05
CA ASP A 440 10.11 10.75 24.20
C ASP A 440 8.86 10.14 24.85
N ASN A 441 9.06 9.13 25.70
CA ASN A 441 8.01 8.42 26.42
C ASN A 441 7.18 9.34 27.35
N ALA A 442 7.74 10.46 27.82
CA ALA A 442 6.94 11.44 28.57
C ALA A 442 5.84 12.10 27.70
N ASP A 443 5.97 12.06 26.36
CA ASP A 443 4.93 12.52 25.43
C ASP A 443 3.76 11.54 25.28
N TYR A 444 3.77 10.39 25.99
CA TYR A 444 2.59 9.53 26.11
C TYR A 444 1.47 10.21 26.91
N ASP A 445 1.80 11.14 27.81
CA ASP A 445 0.80 12.04 28.41
C ASP A 445 0.41 13.10 27.37
N ARG A 446 -0.74 12.89 26.73
CA ARG A 446 -1.19 13.74 25.63
C ARG A 446 -1.66 15.11 26.10
N ASP A 447 -2.23 15.24 27.28
CA ASP A 447 -2.67 16.53 27.80
C ASP A 447 -1.46 17.41 28.14
N ALA A 448 -0.40 16.81 28.70
CA ALA A 448 0.88 17.49 28.88
C ALA A 448 1.61 17.76 27.55
N TRP A 449 1.52 16.85 26.58
CA TRP A 449 2.10 17.02 25.25
C TRP A 449 1.47 18.18 24.47
N LEU A 450 0.19 18.47 24.70
CA LEU A 450 -0.49 19.60 24.07
C LEU A 450 0.05 20.96 24.55
N LYS A 451 0.67 21.04 25.73
CA LYS A 451 1.19 22.30 26.26
C LYS A 451 2.54 22.64 25.64
N TYR A 452 2.66 23.88 25.18
CA TYR A 452 3.89 24.48 24.68
C TYR A 452 4.02 25.91 25.21
N LYS A 453 5.25 26.45 25.16
CA LYS A 453 5.51 27.85 25.46
C LYS A 453 5.77 28.59 24.16
N TYR A 454 5.35 29.85 24.09
CA TYR A 454 5.68 30.71 22.97
C TYR A 454 6.07 32.10 23.47
N LYS A 455 6.85 32.82 22.67
CA LYS A 455 7.13 34.24 22.86
C LYS A 455 7.08 34.97 21.53
N THR A 456 6.90 36.28 21.57
CA THR A 456 6.82 37.12 20.37
C THR A 456 7.80 38.28 20.46
N ILE A 457 8.45 38.56 19.34
CA ILE A 457 9.33 39.74 19.18
C ILE A 457 8.77 40.55 18.02
N TRP A 458 8.29 41.75 18.31
CA TRP A 458 7.76 42.69 17.32
C TRP A 458 8.81 43.75 17.01
N SER A 459 9.19 43.87 15.74
CA SER A 459 10.12 44.90 15.26
C SER A 459 9.35 45.95 14.46
N PHE A 460 9.54 47.23 14.82
CA PHE A 460 8.90 48.39 14.21
C PHE A 460 9.92 49.24 13.47
N PHE A 461 9.47 50.05 12.51
CA PHE A 461 10.34 51.02 11.85
C PHE A 461 10.88 52.06 12.85
N GLY A 462 12.17 52.38 12.72
CA GLY A 462 12.89 53.27 13.63
C GLY A 462 13.57 52.54 14.81
N ASP A 463 14.10 51.34 14.57
CA ASP A 463 14.92 50.54 15.50
C ASP A 463 14.26 50.21 16.85
N TYR A 464 12.93 50.16 16.88
CA TYR A 464 12.17 49.84 18.09
C TYR A 464 11.68 48.39 18.08
N THR A 465 11.86 47.70 19.21
CA THR A 465 11.47 46.29 19.35
C THR A 465 10.77 46.05 20.68
N VAL A 466 9.68 45.26 20.63
CA VAL A 466 8.95 44.80 21.81
C VAL A 466 9.05 43.28 21.90
N GLU A 467 9.78 42.78 22.89
CA GLU A 467 9.81 41.36 23.24
C GLU A 467 8.82 41.08 24.37
N LYS A 468 7.94 40.09 24.17
CA LYS A 468 7.07 39.56 25.22
C LYS A 468 7.72 38.34 25.88
N ASP A 469 7.49 38.16 27.17
CA ASP A 469 7.94 36.98 27.90
C ASP A 469 7.28 35.68 27.40
N TRP A 470 7.91 34.55 27.72
CA TRP A 470 7.36 33.23 27.44
C TRP A 470 6.00 33.03 28.11
N SER A 471 5.00 32.72 27.29
CA SER A 471 3.64 32.41 27.70
C SER A 471 3.32 30.94 27.39
N GLU A 472 2.57 30.27 28.26
CA GLU A 472 2.13 28.89 28.04
C GLU A 472 0.78 28.86 27.28
N SER A 473 0.63 27.91 26.36
CA SER A 473 -0.61 27.64 25.66
C SER A 473 -0.73 26.17 25.27
N ASP A 474 -1.95 25.70 25.13
CA ASP A 474 -2.31 24.42 24.52
C ASP A 474 -3.24 24.59 23.31
N ASN A 475 -3.49 25.84 22.88
CA ASN A 475 -4.34 26.14 21.74
C ASN A 475 -3.67 25.70 20.44
N LEU A 476 -4.47 25.21 19.48
CA LEU A 476 -3.99 24.90 18.13
C LEU A 476 -3.68 26.17 17.32
N GLY A 477 -4.36 27.27 17.62
CA GLY A 477 -4.18 28.57 16.96
C GLY A 477 -3.64 29.65 17.90
N LEU A 478 -2.66 30.41 17.42
CA LEU A 478 -2.12 31.61 18.05
C LEU A 478 -2.51 32.82 17.19
N ASN A 479 -3.43 33.65 17.72
CA ASN A 479 -3.75 34.94 17.13
C ASN A 479 -2.89 36.01 17.79
N LEU A 480 -1.96 36.58 17.02
CA LEU A 480 -1.01 37.56 17.49
C LEU A 480 -1.58 38.96 17.28
N ALA A 481 -1.81 39.67 18.37
CA ALA A 481 -2.11 41.10 18.32
C ALA A 481 -0.82 41.92 18.48
N PRO A 482 -0.62 42.95 17.64
CA PRO A 482 0.49 43.90 17.82
C PRO A 482 0.33 44.66 19.15
N PRO A 483 1.44 45.04 19.82
CA PRO A 483 1.40 45.84 21.05
C PRO A 483 0.92 47.29 20.85
N PHE A 484 0.78 47.72 19.59
CA PHE A 484 0.25 49.02 19.19
C PHE A 484 -0.89 48.81 18.20
N HIS A 485 -1.85 49.73 18.18
CA HIS A 485 -2.96 49.71 17.24
C HIS A 485 -2.99 51.00 16.41
N PRO A 486 -3.45 50.92 15.14
CA PRO A 486 -3.58 52.09 14.30
C PRO A 486 -4.76 52.96 14.76
N VAL A 487 -4.53 54.27 14.74
CA VAL A 487 -5.53 55.30 15.00
C VAL A 487 -5.60 56.19 13.76
N SER A 488 -6.83 56.47 13.34
CA SER A 488 -7.13 57.31 12.18
C SER A 488 -8.02 58.45 12.62
N ILE A 489 -7.52 59.68 12.46
CA ILE A 489 -8.24 60.91 12.84
C ILE A 489 -8.58 61.69 11.58
N SER A 490 -9.88 61.92 11.35
CA SER A 490 -10.33 62.82 10.29
C SER A 490 -10.14 64.26 10.76
N VAL A 491 -9.45 65.06 9.96
CA VAL A 491 -9.30 66.49 10.19
C VAL A 491 -10.05 67.21 9.09
N GLU A 492 -11.06 67.97 9.49
CA GLU A 492 -12.04 68.58 8.58
C GLU A 492 -12.23 70.06 8.88
N ALA A 493 -12.69 70.80 7.88
CA ALA A 493 -13.06 72.21 8.03
C ALA A 493 -14.07 72.62 6.97
N ASP A 494 -15.01 73.49 7.32
CA ASP A 494 -15.87 74.17 6.34
C ASP A 494 -15.06 75.28 5.63
N PRO A 495 -14.99 75.26 4.28
CA PRO A 495 -14.21 76.23 3.53
C PRO A 495 -14.71 77.67 3.67
N ASN A 496 -16.02 77.88 3.90
CA ASN A 496 -16.59 79.20 4.14
C ASN A 496 -16.18 79.72 5.51
N LEU A 497 -16.27 78.88 6.55
CA LEU A 497 -15.83 79.25 7.90
C LEU A 497 -14.33 79.57 7.95
N MET A 498 -13.50 78.77 7.28
CA MET A 498 -12.07 79.07 7.15
C MET A 498 -11.83 80.43 6.47
N LYS A 499 -12.57 80.74 5.41
CA LYS A 499 -12.46 82.00 4.68
C LYS A 499 -12.92 83.19 5.52
N ASP A 500 -14.05 83.06 6.21
CA ASP A 500 -14.63 84.09 7.07
C ASP A 500 -13.73 84.39 8.27
N ALA A 501 -13.11 83.36 8.85
CA ALA A 501 -12.10 83.49 9.90
C ALA A 501 -10.76 84.04 9.38
N GLY A 502 -10.55 84.11 8.05
CA GLY A 502 -9.30 84.56 7.44
C GLY A 502 -8.15 83.54 7.51
N ILE A 503 -8.48 82.26 7.68
CA ILE A 503 -7.53 81.14 7.73
C ILE A 503 -7.13 80.77 6.30
N ARG A 504 -5.83 80.85 6.00
CA ARG A 504 -5.27 80.38 4.73
C ARG A 504 -4.91 78.90 4.78
N LEU A 505 -4.36 78.46 5.91
CA LEU A 505 -3.84 77.12 6.11
C LEU A 505 -3.96 76.72 7.58
N ALA A 506 -4.49 75.54 7.84
CA ALA A 506 -4.51 74.93 9.17
C ALA A 506 -3.64 73.66 9.14
N THR A 507 -2.61 73.62 9.97
CA THR A 507 -1.78 72.42 10.16
C THR A 507 -2.11 71.83 11.51
N VAL A 508 -2.49 70.55 11.52
CA VAL A 508 -2.66 69.79 12.76
C VAL A 508 -1.46 68.89 12.92
N LYS A 509 -0.79 68.99 14.08
CA LYS A 509 0.28 68.11 14.50
C LYS A 509 -0.26 67.18 15.57
N PHE A 510 -0.10 65.88 15.38
CA PHE A 510 -0.42 64.83 16.32
C PHE A 510 0.87 64.33 16.96
N TYR A 511 0.97 64.41 18.28
CA TYR A 511 2.12 63.98 19.06
C TYR A 511 1.80 62.62 19.69
N TYR A 512 2.64 61.62 19.42
CA TYR A 512 2.42 60.26 19.89
C TYR A 512 3.76 59.58 20.20
N ASP A 513 3.75 58.61 21.12
CA ASP A 513 4.93 57.83 21.49
C ASP A 513 4.58 56.34 21.60
N TYR A 514 5.08 55.56 20.66
CA TYR A 514 4.98 54.10 20.68
C TYR A 514 6.25 53.42 21.22
N GLY A 515 7.06 54.12 22.01
CA GLY A 515 8.22 53.60 22.74
C GLY A 515 9.59 53.94 22.14
N ALA A 516 9.63 54.71 21.05
CA ALA A 516 10.85 55.13 20.36
C ALA A 516 11.14 56.65 20.52
N GLY A 517 10.53 57.28 21.53
CA GLY A 517 10.51 58.72 21.69
C GLY A 517 9.33 59.36 20.96
N GLU A 518 9.03 60.61 21.31
CA GLU A 518 7.92 61.37 20.74
C GLU A 518 8.07 61.55 19.23
N LYS A 519 7.00 61.24 18.51
CA LYS A 519 6.86 61.42 17.06
C LYS A 519 5.74 62.39 16.76
N VAL A 520 5.82 63.00 15.59
CA VAL A 520 4.84 63.97 15.11
C VAL A 520 4.33 63.54 13.74
N GLU A 521 3.04 63.25 13.65
CA GLU A 521 2.32 63.12 12.39
C GLU A 521 1.63 64.46 12.11
N GLN A 522 1.65 64.94 10.86
CA GLN A 522 1.01 66.22 10.55
C GLN A 522 0.21 66.17 9.28
N VAL A 523 -0.99 66.76 9.34
CA VAL A 523 -1.84 66.98 8.18
C VAL A 523 -2.08 68.47 8.02
N THR A 524 -2.36 68.89 6.79
CA THR A 524 -2.51 70.31 6.47
C THR A 524 -3.70 70.51 5.55
N LEU A 525 -4.62 71.37 5.98
CA LEU A 525 -5.78 71.82 5.22
C LEU A 525 -5.55 73.22 4.66
N ARG A 526 -5.91 73.45 3.41
CA ARG A 526 -5.86 74.78 2.79
C ARG A 526 -7.26 75.34 2.70
N GLY A 527 -7.45 76.60 3.07
CA GLY A 527 -8.75 77.27 2.95
C GLY A 527 -9.22 77.47 1.51
N THR A 528 -8.39 77.15 0.52
CA THR A 528 -8.74 77.15 -0.91
C THR A 528 -9.27 75.80 -1.39
N ASP A 529 -9.16 74.74 -0.58
CA ASP A 529 -9.60 73.42 -0.98
C ASP A 529 -11.15 73.37 -0.96
N PRO A 530 -11.82 72.80 -1.99
CA PRO A 530 -13.29 72.79 -2.06
C PRO A 530 -13.97 72.00 -0.94
N ALA A 531 -13.27 71.00 -0.39
CA ALA A 531 -13.68 70.20 0.77
C ALA A 531 -12.41 69.91 1.58
N PRO A 532 -12.01 70.82 2.49
CA PRO A 532 -10.79 70.65 3.29
C PRO A 532 -10.96 69.47 4.27
N ALA A 533 -10.50 68.29 3.86
CA ALA A 533 -10.47 67.09 4.69
C ALA A 533 -9.17 66.29 4.46
N GLN A 534 -8.56 65.80 5.54
CA GLN A 534 -7.36 64.95 5.53
C GLN A 534 -7.47 63.89 6.63
N LEU A 535 -6.90 62.71 6.37
CA LEU A 535 -6.83 61.64 7.36
C LEU A 535 -5.41 61.58 7.94
N ALA A 536 -5.28 61.76 9.25
CA ALA A 536 -4.04 61.50 9.95
C ALA A 536 -4.03 60.06 10.48
N GLU A 537 -2.97 59.31 10.20
CA GLU A 537 -2.83 57.93 10.65
C GLU A 537 -1.53 57.74 11.43
N PHE A 538 -1.64 57.24 12.67
CA PHE A 538 -0.51 56.95 13.53
C PHE A 538 -0.81 55.75 14.44
N MET A 539 0.14 55.35 15.29
CA MET A 539 0.02 54.18 16.15
C MET A 539 0.03 54.61 17.63
N LEU A 540 -0.92 54.09 18.40
CA LEU A 540 -0.95 54.22 19.86
C LEU A 540 -0.75 52.87 20.53
N LYS A 541 -0.30 52.86 21.80
CA LYS A 541 -0.22 51.64 22.60
C LYS A 541 -1.58 50.97 22.70
N GLN A 542 -1.61 49.65 22.66
CA GLN A 542 -2.84 48.90 22.79
C GLN A 542 -3.55 49.27 24.12
N GLY A 543 -4.80 49.72 24.04
CA GLY A 543 -5.59 50.19 25.18
C GLY A 543 -5.49 51.70 25.49
N GLU A 544 -4.62 52.46 24.80
CA GLU A 544 -4.54 53.92 24.91
C GLU A 544 -5.23 54.59 23.72
N TYR A 545 -6.27 55.39 23.97
CA TYR A 545 -7.00 56.10 22.91
C TYR A 545 -6.76 57.62 22.91
N ASP A 546 -6.18 58.14 23.98
CA ASP A 546 -5.86 59.55 24.09
C ASP A 546 -4.62 59.88 23.27
N TYR A 547 -4.67 60.98 22.53
CA TYR A 547 -3.56 61.56 21.79
C TYR A 547 -3.44 63.05 22.08
N ASP A 548 -2.22 63.56 21.92
CA ASP A 548 -1.98 65.00 22.00
C ASP A 548 -1.95 65.61 20.60
N TYR A 549 -2.52 66.81 20.44
CA TYR A 549 -2.49 67.53 19.17
C TYR A 549 -2.27 69.04 19.36
N GLU A 550 -1.80 69.69 18.31
CA GLU A 550 -1.68 71.14 18.21
C GLU A 550 -2.17 71.59 16.84
N VAL A 551 -3.06 72.58 16.81
CA VAL A 551 -3.52 73.22 15.59
C VAL A 551 -2.78 74.54 15.41
N VAL A 552 -2.17 74.71 14.24
CA VAL A 552 -1.46 75.92 13.84
C VAL A 552 -2.18 76.55 12.65
N TRP A 553 -2.79 77.71 12.87
CA TRP A 553 -3.49 78.48 11.84
C TRP A 553 -2.57 79.56 11.27
N ARG A 554 -2.38 79.54 9.96
CA ARG A 554 -1.76 80.63 9.20
C ARG A 554 -2.83 81.48 8.56
N MET A 555 -2.87 82.75 8.93
CA MET A 555 -3.88 83.71 8.52
C MET A 555 -3.43 84.52 7.31
N PHE A 556 -4.38 85.16 6.62
CA PHE A 556 -4.05 86.24 5.70
C PHE A 556 -3.30 87.38 6.43
N GLY A 557 -2.34 88.01 5.74
CA GLY A 557 -1.47 89.02 6.34
C GLY A 557 -0.29 88.47 7.16
N ASN A 558 0.07 87.20 6.97
CA ASN A 558 1.26 86.55 7.55
C ASN A 558 1.25 86.45 9.09
N LYS A 559 0.06 86.36 9.70
CA LYS A 559 -0.10 86.09 11.13
C LYS A 559 -0.24 84.59 11.38
N THR A 560 0.30 84.10 12.50
CA THR A 560 0.22 82.69 12.90
C THR A 560 -0.37 82.59 14.30
N LEU A 561 -1.39 81.73 14.46
CA LEU A 561 -2.01 81.40 15.74
C LEU A 561 -1.79 79.91 16.04
N THR A 562 -1.66 79.56 17.33
CA THR A 562 -1.58 78.17 17.79
C THR A 562 -2.62 77.90 18.88
N SER A 563 -3.18 76.69 18.88
CA SER A 563 -4.02 76.19 19.97
C SER A 563 -3.23 75.87 21.24
N GLY A 564 -1.89 75.77 21.13
CA GLY A 564 -1.07 75.02 22.09
C GLY A 564 -1.36 73.52 22.05
N ARG A 565 -0.60 72.75 22.82
CA ARG A 565 -0.79 71.30 22.93
C ARG A 565 -2.06 71.00 23.73
N LYS A 566 -2.96 70.23 23.12
CA LYS A 566 -4.23 69.77 23.69
C LYS A 566 -4.27 68.24 23.67
N LYS A 567 -5.13 67.65 24.49
CA LYS A 567 -5.39 66.21 24.51
C LYS A 567 -6.82 65.94 24.04
N SER A 568 -7.03 64.89 23.25
CA SER A 568 -8.34 64.39 22.83
C SER A 568 -8.26 62.88 22.59
N SER A 569 -9.43 62.23 22.48
CA SER A 569 -9.61 60.85 22.01
C SER A 569 -10.67 60.77 20.89
N ASP A 570 -11.09 61.92 20.35
CA ASP A 570 -12.08 62.01 19.28
C ASP A 570 -11.48 61.54 17.95
N THR A 571 -12.28 60.90 17.09
CA THR A 571 -11.83 60.46 15.76
C THR A 571 -12.00 61.52 14.68
N LEU A 572 -12.55 62.69 15.03
CA LEU A 572 -12.83 63.81 14.15
C LEU A 572 -12.43 65.12 14.83
N LEU A 573 -11.65 65.94 14.14
CA LEU A 573 -11.26 67.28 14.58
C LEU A 573 -11.67 68.32 13.54
N TYR A 574 -12.45 69.32 13.99
CA TYR A 574 -12.74 70.52 13.21
C TYR A 574 -11.68 71.59 13.47
N VAL A 575 -11.20 72.24 12.41
CA VAL A 575 -10.13 73.27 12.49
C VAL A 575 -10.47 74.59 11.79
N ASP A 576 -11.74 74.78 11.48
CA ASP A 576 -12.34 75.99 10.91
C ASP A 576 -12.63 77.09 11.94
N GLU A 577 -12.71 76.73 13.22
CA GLU A 577 -12.92 77.68 14.33
C GLU A 577 -11.64 77.95 15.12
N ILE A 578 -11.35 79.23 15.38
CA ILE A 578 -10.21 79.65 16.19
C ILE A 578 -10.69 79.89 17.63
N PRO A 579 -10.30 79.08 18.61
CA PRO A 579 -10.74 79.23 19.98
C PRO A 579 -10.16 80.51 20.60
N GLU A 580 -10.88 81.13 21.52
CA GLU A 580 -10.41 82.34 22.24
C GLU A 580 -9.09 82.12 22.99
N SER A 581 -8.78 80.87 23.34
CA SER A 581 -7.52 80.46 23.98
C SER A 581 -6.32 80.41 23.03
N ALA A 582 -6.51 80.60 21.71
CA ALA A 582 -5.43 80.58 20.74
C ALA A 582 -4.46 81.75 20.94
N LYS A 583 -3.16 81.47 20.86
CA LYS A 583 -2.09 82.44 21.10
C LYS A 583 -1.42 82.84 19.79
N MET A 584 -1.04 84.11 19.67
CA MET A 584 -0.18 84.57 18.58
C MET A 584 1.21 83.95 18.73
N VAL A 585 1.72 83.37 17.64
CA VAL A 585 3.11 82.93 17.56
C VAL A 585 3.93 84.16 17.17
N THR A 586 4.59 84.79 18.15
CA THR A 586 5.61 85.82 17.88
C THR A 586 6.85 85.12 17.33
N ASN A 587 7.23 85.47 16.09
CA ASN A 587 8.50 85.05 15.50
C ASN A 587 9.71 85.46 16.35
#